data_AF-A0A4Y8VPM1-F1
#
_entry.id   AF-A0A4Y8VPM1-F1
#
_cell.length_a   1.000
_cell.length_b   1.000
_cell.length_c   1.000
_cell.angle_alpha   90.00
_cell.angle_beta   90.00
_cell.angle_gamma   90.00
#
_symmetry.space_group_name_H-M   'P 1'
#
loop_
_entity.id
_entity.type
_entity.pdbx_description
1 polymer ?
#
loop_
_entity_poly.entity_id
_entity_poly.type
_entity_poly.pdbx_seq_one_letter_code
_entity_poly.pdbx_strand_id
1 'polypeptide(L)'
;MRKRLLHWTLAIVAAVLPAIPSLAQIPDGYYNSLKGKKGAELKTAIYNIIKDAKVLEYGSGKGKTWWGFWDTDRDERGYFIDRYSAEKEWVKSTSQGAVGAGMNIEHSFPKSWWGGAKSQAYKDLYNLMPCESRINSTKSNYPMGTVVNGDRGNGWTKVGKGNDGNWYWEPANLWKGDFARGYMYMATTYQNYNWSGTQALQILQQGAYPTLQPWAYKLFIQWAKGDKPDALEIKRNEDVYKIQGNRNPYVDFPNLMEYVWGDSINYAFNPETTLKSTDYKNGEGGGTITPSPDEPDNIYSADFTREKGGCTEKIVKNESSNTSIWKQDSQFGWKGTSYSKDKNHVADAYLYLPELDLTDYRHATLTINQAINFAKGNALKYLSVEATVIDSETGEDNVSKLPDLAVPSKDSWNFADFDLDLSQYCGGKVKLAFHYTSDNEIGPYWEIKKLNITGTKVPTGINTPVITTDNRGEIDFNLPYQIFTIDGRQMTSTSGMKGVVIIKQGNATRKLIRY
;
A
#
# COMPACT_ATOMS: atom_id res chain seq x y z
N MET A 1 -40.11 -66.95 36.02
CA MET A 1 -39.86 -67.01 34.56
C MET A 1 -39.82 -65.58 34.01
N ARG A 2 -38.73 -65.22 33.31
CA ARG A 2 -38.58 -64.05 32.37
C ARG A 2 -38.75 -62.65 33.01
N LYS A 3 -37.98 -61.61 32.71
CA LYS A 3 -36.97 -61.28 31.69
C LYS A 3 -36.16 -60.08 32.23
N ARG A 4 -34.86 -60.03 31.93
CA ARG A 4 -33.98 -58.88 32.16
C ARG A 4 -34.41 -57.70 31.27
N LEU A 5 -34.45 -56.48 31.80
CA LEU A 5 -34.57 -55.24 31.03
C LEU A 5 -33.49 -54.26 31.49
N LEU A 6 -32.43 -54.20 30.67
CA LEU A 6 -31.33 -53.26 30.72
C LEU A 6 -31.89 -51.90 30.24
N HIS A 7 -31.98 -50.91 31.12
CA HIS A 7 -32.37 -49.55 30.75
C HIS A 7 -31.13 -48.80 30.26
N TRP A 8 -31.12 -48.46 28.97
CA TRP A 8 -30.19 -47.51 28.39
C TRP A 8 -30.69 -46.09 28.68
N THR A 9 -29.98 -45.36 29.53
CA THR A 9 -30.12 -43.90 29.65
C THR A 9 -29.33 -43.24 28.53
N LEU A 10 -30.02 -42.74 27.50
CA LEU A 10 -29.46 -41.86 26.48
C LEU A 10 -29.59 -40.41 26.98
N ALA A 11 -28.49 -39.82 27.43
CA ALA A 11 -28.41 -38.39 27.71
C ALA A 11 -28.28 -37.62 26.40
N ILE A 12 -29.34 -36.91 25.98
CA ILE A 12 -29.28 -35.97 24.85
C ILE A 12 -28.74 -34.65 25.39
N VAL A 13 -27.46 -34.40 25.18
CA VAL A 13 -26.88 -33.05 25.29
C VAL A 13 -27.11 -32.36 23.95
N ALA A 14 -28.16 -31.55 23.87
CA ALA A 14 -28.35 -30.64 22.74
C ALA A 14 -27.35 -29.49 22.87
N ALA A 15 -26.23 -29.58 22.16
CA ALA A 15 -25.31 -28.47 21.99
C ALA A 15 -25.98 -27.39 21.13
N VAL A 16 -26.52 -26.35 21.79
CA VAL A 16 -26.90 -25.11 21.11
C VAL A 16 -25.59 -24.41 20.72
N LEU A 17 -25.12 -24.69 19.51
CA LEU A 17 -24.04 -23.91 18.90
C LEU A 17 -24.62 -22.52 18.55
N PRO A 18 -24.04 -21.41 19.04
CA PRO A 18 -24.40 -20.10 18.52
C PRO A 18 -24.02 -20.05 17.04
N ALA A 19 -25.02 -19.90 16.18
CA ALA A 19 -24.81 -19.66 14.76
C ALA A 19 -24.18 -18.27 14.62
N ILE A 20 -22.85 -18.24 14.51
CA ILE A 20 -22.14 -17.04 14.05
C ILE A 20 -22.63 -16.81 12.62
N PRO A 21 -23.27 -15.68 12.28
CA PRO A 21 -23.63 -15.40 10.90
C PRO A 21 -22.33 -15.40 10.08
N SER A 22 -22.20 -16.37 9.17
CA SER A 22 -21.12 -16.31 8.19
C SER A 22 -21.38 -15.08 7.34
N LEU A 23 -20.61 -14.01 7.54
CA LEU A 23 -20.54 -12.94 6.56
C LEU A 23 -20.15 -13.61 5.24
N ALA A 24 -21.02 -13.52 4.25
CA ALA A 24 -20.74 -14.08 2.94
C ALA A 24 -19.41 -13.47 2.45
N GLN A 25 -18.56 -14.31 1.88
CA GLN A 25 -17.20 -13.93 1.50
C GLN A 25 -17.21 -13.45 0.04
N ILE A 26 -16.30 -12.54 -0.29
CA ILE A 26 -15.96 -12.20 -1.69
C ILE A 26 -15.84 -13.52 -2.48
N PRO A 27 -16.57 -13.71 -3.60
CA PRO A 27 -16.56 -14.96 -4.33
C PRO A 27 -15.14 -15.33 -4.77
N ASP A 28 -14.80 -16.62 -4.66
CA ASP A 28 -13.47 -17.11 -5.03
C ASP A 28 -13.11 -16.71 -6.46
N GLY A 29 -11.95 -16.09 -6.60
CA GLY A 29 -11.43 -15.64 -7.88
C GLY A 29 -12.07 -14.38 -8.47
N TYR A 30 -13.07 -13.77 -7.81
CA TYR A 30 -13.79 -12.59 -8.33
C TYR A 30 -12.87 -11.42 -8.71
N TYR A 31 -11.77 -11.24 -7.98
CA TYR A 31 -10.81 -10.16 -8.20
C TYR A 31 -9.45 -10.59 -8.80
N ASN A 32 -9.30 -11.84 -9.25
CA ASN A 32 -8.00 -12.37 -9.72
C ASN A 32 -7.35 -11.53 -10.83
N SER A 33 -8.15 -10.91 -11.70
CA SER A 33 -7.67 -10.06 -12.80
C SER A 33 -7.06 -8.73 -12.33
N LEU A 34 -7.20 -8.36 -11.06
CA LEU A 34 -6.59 -7.17 -10.48
C LEU A 34 -5.12 -7.37 -10.08
N LYS A 35 -4.67 -8.63 -9.97
CA LYS A 35 -3.31 -8.98 -9.53
C LYS A 35 -2.25 -8.38 -10.45
N GLY A 36 -1.29 -7.67 -9.88
CA GLY A 36 -0.18 -7.04 -10.61
C GLY A 36 -0.50 -5.66 -11.21
N LYS A 37 -1.77 -5.24 -11.21
CA LYS A 37 -2.22 -3.99 -11.84
C LYS A 37 -1.94 -2.78 -10.96
N LYS A 38 -1.76 -1.61 -11.60
CA LYS A 38 -1.34 -0.36 -10.96
C LYS A 38 -2.15 0.84 -11.47
N GLY A 39 -2.40 1.85 -10.63
CA GLY A 39 -2.97 3.15 -11.02
C GLY A 39 -4.13 3.08 -12.03
N ALA A 40 -3.95 3.73 -13.19
CA ALA A 40 -4.97 3.77 -14.25
C ALA A 40 -5.32 2.39 -14.84
N GLU A 41 -4.34 1.49 -14.94
CA GLU A 41 -4.56 0.12 -15.41
C GLU A 41 -5.42 -0.65 -14.41
N LEU A 42 -5.14 -0.50 -13.12
CA LEU A 42 -5.94 -1.09 -12.04
C LEU A 42 -7.37 -0.56 -12.05
N LYS A 43 -7.57 0.76 -12.19
CA LYS A 43 -8.93 1.36 -12.30
C LYS A 43 -9.72 0.74 -13.44
N THR A 44 -9.08 0.58 -14.60
CA THR A 44 -9.72 -0.01 -15.79
C THR A 44 -10.02 -1.51 -15.59
N ALA A 45 -9.13 -2.24 -14.93
CA ALA A 45 -9.37 -3.65 -14.57
C ALA A 45 -10.56 -3.79 -13.62
N ILE A 46 -10.66 -2.90 -12.61
CA ILE A 46 -11.81 -2.85 -11.70
C ILE A 46 -13.10 -2.58 -12.47
N TYR A 47 -13.12 -1.55 -13.32
CA TYR A 47 -14.27 -1.24 -14.18
C TYR A 47 -14.75 -2.47 -14.96
N ASN A 48 -13.83 -3.23 -15.57
CA ASN A 48 -14.22 -4.41 -16.35
C ASN A 48 -14.87 -5.52 -15.51
N ILE A 49 -14.59 -5.60 -14.21
CA ILE A 49 -15.24 -6.55 -13.29
C ILE A 49 -16.64 -6.06 -12.91
N ILE A 50 -16.81 -4.76 -12.62
CA ILE A 50 -18.01 -4.25 -11.92
C ILE A 50 -19.00 -3.50 -12.80
N LYS A 51 -18.67 -3.22 -14.08
CA LYS A 51 -19.48 -2.39 -14.99
C LYS A 51 -20.89 -2.95 -15.28
N ASP A 52 -21.06 -4.26 -15.29
CA ASP A 52 -22.30 -4.92 -15.64
C ASP A 52 -23.06 -5.32 -14.37
N ALA A 53 -24.27 -4.78 -14.17
CA ALA A 53 -25.07 -5.02 -12.97
C ALA A 53 -26.52 -5.38 -13.32
N LYS A 54 -27.09 -6.34 -12.59
CA LYS A 54 -28.53 -6.65 -12.63
C LYS A 54 -29.28 -5.64 -11.79
N VAL A 55 -29.94 -4.68 -12.43
CA VAL A 55 -30.65 -3.61 -11.72
C VAL A 55 -32.13 -3.92 -11.55
N LEU A 56 -32.66 -3.60 -10.36
CA LEU A 56 -34.10 -3.56 -10.09
C LEU A 56 -34.76 -2.46 -10.92
N GLU A 57 -36.09 -2.51 -11.05
CA GLU A 57 -36.84 -1.36 -11.57
C GLU A 57 -36.85 -0.21 -10.57
N TYR A 58 -36.98 1.02 -11.05
CA TYR A 58 -36.98 2.18 -10.16
C TYR A 58 -38.34 2.37 -9.49
N GLY A 59 -38.37 2.62 -8.17
CA GLY A 59 -39.58 2.98 -7.43
C GLY A 59 -40.04 1.94 -6.41
N SER A 60 -41.35 1.85 -6.18
CA SER A 60 -41.99 1.01 -5.15
C SER A 60 -42.72 -0.22 -5.69
N GLY A 61 -42.84 -1.24 -4.85
CA GLY A 61 -43.41 -2.55 -5.17
C GLY A 61 -42.38 -3.62 -5.49
N LYS A 62 -42.86 -4.85 -5.75
CA LYS A 62 -42.03 -6.02 -6.01
C LYS A 62 -41.08 -5.81 -7.18
N GLY A 63 -39.80 -6.17 -6.97
CA GLY A 63 -38.75 -6.04 -7.99
C GLY A 63 -38.29 -4.61 -8.25
N LYS A 64 -38.62 -3.66 -7.36
CA LYS A 64 -38.20 -2.25 -7.48
C LYS A 64 -37.26 -1.80 -6.36
N THR A 65 -36.70 -0.59 -6.45
CA THR A 65 -35.74 -0.05 -5.47
C THR A 65 -36.17 -0.21 -4.01
N TRP A 66 -37.40 0.18 -3.64
CA TRP A 66 -37.89 0.04 -2.25
C TRP A 66 -38.01 -1.43 -1.79
N TRP A 67 -38.13 -2.36 -2.74
CA TRP A 67 -38.05 -3.80 -2.43
C TRP A 67 -36.61 -4.19 -2.07
N GLY A 68 -35.62 -3.66 -2.78
CA GLY A 68 -34.20 -3.85 -2.45
C GLY A 68 -33.80 -3.22 -1.12
N PHE A 69 -34.25 -1.99 -0.84
CA PHE A 69 -33.97 -1.29 0.43
C PHE A 69 -34.46 -2.03 1.67
N TRP A 70 -35.45 -2.93 1.53
CA TRP A 70 -35.87 -3.80 2.62
C TRP A 70 -34.75 -4.72 3.09
N ASP A 71 -33.91 -5.20 2.16
CA ASP A 71 -32.81 -6.11 2.45
C ASP A 71 -31.50 -5.35 2.69
N THR A 72 -31.26 -4.27 1.93
CA THR A 72 -29.96 -3.56 1.90
C THR A 72 -29.85 -2.38 2.86
N ASP A 73 -30.96 -1.74 3.22
CA ASP A 73 -30.98 -0.43 3.90
C ASP A 73 -32.03 -0.38 5.01
N ARG A 74 -32.16 -1.48 5.75
CA ARG A 74 -33.07 -1.63 6.90
C ARG A 74 -32.33 -2.24 8.10
N ASP A 75 -32.48 -1.62 9.26
CA ASP A 75 -31.92 -2.12 10.51
C ASP A 75 -32.74 -3.28 11.10
N GLU A 76 -32.23 -3.90 12.17
CA GLU A 76 -32.90 -5.03 12.83
C GLU A 76 -34.23 -4.65 13.49
N ARG A 77 -34.40 -3.38 13.86
CA ARG A 77 -35.66 -2.82 14.42
C ARG A 77 -36.70 -2.56 13.33
N GLY A 78 -36.29 -2.62 12.07
CA GLY A 78 -37.10 -2.44 10.88
C GLY A 78 -37.22 -0.99 10.38
N TYR A 79 -36.33 -0.10 10.81
CA TYR A 79 -36.20 1.27 10.34
C TYR A 79 -35.31 1.34 9.10
N PHE A 80 -35.64 2.22 8.16
CA PHE A 80 -34.75 2.51 7.04
C PHE A 80 -33.50 3.23 7.55
N ILE A 81 -32.33 2.77 7.10
CA ILE A 81 -31.04 3.37 7.41
C ILE A 81 -30.89 4.63 6.54
N ASP A 82 -31.42 5.75 7.00
CA ASP A 82 -31.25 7.05 6.35
C ASP A 82 -29.92 7.68 6.78
N ARG A 83 -28.89 7.48 5.95
CA ARG A 83 -27.53 8.01 6.19
C ARG A 83 -27.47 9.54 6.17
N TYR A 84 -28.52 10.21 5.71
CA TYR A 84 -28.59 11.68 5.62
C TYR A 84 -29.22 12.34 6.85
N SER A 85 -29.81 11.56 7.75
CA SER A 85 -30.58 12.06 8.90
C SER A 85 -30.15 11.38 10.20
N ALA A 86 -30.43 12.03 11.32
CA ALA A 86 -30.14 11.44 12.63
C ALA A 86 -31.01 10.19 12.85
N GLU A 87 -30.50 9.18 13.55
CA GLU A 87 -31.19 7.89 13.75
C GLU A 87 -32.60 8.06 14.36
N LYS A 88 -32.77 9.03 15.27
CA LYS A 88 -34.06 9.36 15.88
C LYS A 88 -35.13 9.81 14.88
N GLU A 89 -34.74 10.21 13.67
CA GLU A 89 -35.60 10.68 12.59
C GLU A 89 -35.87 9.58 11.55
N TRP A 90 -35.26 8.40 11.71
CA TRP A 90 -35.45 7.30 10.78
C TRP A 90 -36.91 6.82 10.77
N VAL A 91 -37.34 6.39 9.60
CA VAL A 91 -38.72 5.98 9.35
C VAL A 91 -38.82 4.46 9.36
N LYS A 92 -39.81 3.94 10.09
CA LYS A 92 -40.06 2.50 10.15
C LYS A 92 -40.65 1.99 8.84
N SER A 93 -40.06 0.94 8.29
CA SER A 93 -40.62 0.24 7.13
C SER A 93 -41.89 -0.52 7.52
N THR A 94 -42.94 -0.42 6.70
CA THR A 94 -44.25 -1.05 6.97
C THR A 94 -44.39 -2.42 6.32
N SER A 95 -43.92 -2.57 5.08
CA SER A 95 -43.92 -3.82 4.32
C SER A 95 -42.88 -3.78 3.20
N GLN A 96 -42.39 -4.94 2.75
CA GLN A 96 -41.39 -5.01 1.69
C GLN A 96 -41.88 -4.34 0.40
N GLY A 97 -41.08 -3.43 -0.14
CA GLY A 97 -41.42 -2.65 -1.34
C GLY A 97 -42.27 -1.40 -1.10
N ALA A 98 -42.71 -1.12 0.13
CA ALA A 98 -43.41 0.11 0.46
C ALA A 98 -42.45 1.29 0.62
N VAL A 99 -42.93 2.48 0.26
CA VAL A 99 -42.20 3.75 0.43
C VAL A 99 -42.21 4.13 1.91
N GLY A 100 -41.06 4.56 2.45
CA GLY A 100 -41.02 5.19 3.77
C GLY A 100 -41.77 6.53 3.77
N ALA A 101 -42.61 6.76 4.78
CA ALA A 101 -43.36 8.02 4.90
C ALA A 101 -42.41 9.23 4.89
N GLY A 102 -42.60 10.17 3.96
CA GLY A 102 -41.75 11.35 3.83
C GLY A 102 -40.33 11.09 3.28
N MET A 103 -40.07 9.89 2.73
CA MET A 103 -38.77 9.54 2.17
C MET A 103 -38.77 9.49 0.63
N ASN A 104 -37.61 9.77 0.06
CA ASN A 104 -37.27 9.62 -1.35
C ASN A 104 -36.24 8.51 -1.55
N ILE A 105 -36.10 8.07 -2.80
CA ILE A 105 -34.91 7.35 -3.27
C ILE A 105 -33.90 8.41 -3.69
N GLU A 106 -32.79 8.51 -2.97
CA GLU A 106 -31.74 9.50 -3.25
C GLU A 106 -30.67 8.94 -4.18
N HIS A 107 -30.28 9.75 -5.18
CA HIS A 107 -29.09 9.51 -6.00
C HIS A 107 -27.90 10.23 -5.36
N SER A 108 -27.12 9.51 -4.54
CA SER A 108 -25.96 10.08 -3.84
C SER A 108 -25.05 10.83 -4.80
N PHE A 109 -24.68 10.16 -5.90
CA PHE A 109 -24.08 10.70 -7.11
C PHE A 109 -25.20 11.15 -8.07
N PRO A 110 -25.44 12.48 -8.24
CA PRO A 110 -26.66 12.99 -8.85
C PRO A 110 -26.85 12.60 -10.31
N LYS A 111 -28.06 12.17 -10.67
CA LYS A 111 -28.40 11.79 -12.06
C LYS A 111 -28.19 12.89 -13.10
N SER A 112 -28.29 14.15 -12.69
CA SER A 112 -28.06 15.29 -13.59
C SER A 112 -26.62 15.32 -14.10
N TRP A 113 -25.66 14.72 -13.38
CA TRP A 113 -24.25 14.77 -13.74
C TRP A 113 -23.91 13.96 -14.98
N TRP A 114 -24.79 13.05 -15.43
CA TRP A 114 -24.66 12.33 -16.70
C TRP A 114 -25.80 12.64 -17.68
N GLY A 115 -26.44 13.80 -17.54
CA GLY A 115 -27.51 14.24 -18.43
C GLY A 115 -28.90 13.66 -18.12
N GLY A 116 -29.07 12.97 -16.98
CA GLY A 116 -30.38 12.53 -16.48
C GLY A 116 -30.94 11.27 -17.13
N ALA A 117 -30.16 10.57 -17.96
CA ALA A 117 -30.56 9.30 -18.55
C ALA A 117 -30.90 8.25 -17.48
N LYS A 118 -31.98 7.49 -17.70
CA LYS A 118 -32.43 6.41 -16.81
C LYS A 118 -31.69 5.09 -17.11
N SER A 119 -30.36 5.12 -17.06
CA SER A 119 -29.47 3.98 -17.34
C SER A 119 -29.30 3.05 -16.11
N GLN A 120 -28.37 2.10 -16.18
CA GLN A 120 -27.97 1.28 -15.02
C GLN A 120 -27.58 2.16 -13.82
N ALA A 121 -26.82 3.24 -14.04
CA ALA A 121 -26.41 4.18 -12.99
C ALA A 121 -27.57 4.85 -12.25
N TYR A 122 -28.73 4.98 -12.92
CA TYR A 122 -29.95 5.52 -12.33
C TYR A 122 -30.63 4.53 -11.37
N LYS A 123 -30.35 3.22 -11.51
CA LYS A 123 -30.99 2.13 -10.78
C LYS A 123 -30.01 1.35 -9.87
N ASP A 124 -28.75 1.75 -9.83
CA ASP A 124 -27.68 1.07 -9.09
C ASP A 124 -27.81 1.30 -7.57
N LEU A 125 -28.04 0.23 -6.82
CA LEU A 125 -28.18 0.24 -5.37
C LEU A 125 -26.92 0.68 -4.62
N TYR A 126 -25.74 0.68 -5.23
CA TYR A 126 -24.56 1.34 -4.62
C TYR A 126 -24.62 2.87 -4.68
N ASN A 127 -25.46 3.43 -5.55
CA ASN A 127 -25.72 4.87 -5.65
C ASN A 127 -27.01 5.30 -4.94
N LEU A 128 -28.00 4.40 -4.91
CA LEU A 128 -29.34 4.66 -4.36
C LEU A 128 -29.40 4.39 -2.87
N MET A 129 -29.96 5.34 -2.12
CA MET A 129 -30.20 5.20 -0.68
C MET A 129 -31.57 5.77 -0.29
N PRO A 130 -32.23 5.25 0.76
CA PRO A 130 -33.41 5.88 1.32
C PRO A 130 -33.00 7.19 2.03
N CYS A 131 -33.75 8.26 1.81
CA CYS A 131 -33.41 9.58 2.33
C CYS A 131 -34.67 10.39 2.64
N GLU A 132 -34.70 11.11 3.76
CA GLU A 132 -35.78 12.06 4.05
C GLU A 132 -35.91 13.13 2.94
N SER A 133 -37.15 13.43 2.54
CA SER A 133 -37.46 14.22 1.34
C SER A 133 -36.95 15.67 1.38
N ARG A 134 -36.96 16.32 2.55
CA ARG A 134 -36.50 17.70 2.73
C ARG A 134 -34.98 17.79 2.67
N ILE A 135 -34.23 16.90 3.32
CA ILE A 135 -32.76 16.91 3.22
C ILE A 135 -32.30 16.51 1.82
N ASN A 136 -32.97 15.56 1.16
CA ASN A 136 -32.76 15.27 -0.26
C ASN A 136 -32.91 16.56 -1.11
N SER A 137 -34.04 17.25 -0.97
CA SER A 137 -34.30 18.49 -1.71
C SER A 137 -33.26 19.59 -1.42
N THR A 138 -32.78 19.65 -0.18
CA THR A 138 -31.78 20.63 0.26
C THR A 138 -30.39 20.31 -0.29
N LYS A 139 -29.99 19.02 -0.28
CA LYS A 139 -28.75 18.49 -0.84
C LYS A 139 -28.65 18.75 -2.34
N SER A 140 -29.78 18.67 -3.06
CA SER A 140 -29.85 18.97 -4.49
C SER A 140 -28.77 18.18 -5.27
N ASN A 141 -28.21 18.77 -6.32
CA ASN A 141 -27.14 18.19 -7.12
C ASN A 141 -25.73 18.68 -6.73
N TYR A 142 -25.56 19.24 -5.53
CA TYR A 142 -24.25 19.74 -5.10
C TYR A 142 -23.24 18.59 -4.98
N PRO A 143 -21.95 18.85 -5.27
CA PRO A 143 -20.90 17.89 -5.05
C PRO A 143 -20.67 17.64 -3.56
N MET A 144 -20.13 16.47 -3.25
CA MET A 144 -19.74 16.13 -1.90
C MET A 144 -18.41 16.81 -1.57
N GLY A 145 -18.34 17.50 -0.43
CA GLY A 145 -17.16 18.26 -0.01
C GLY A 145 -17.30 18.84 1.39
N THR A 146 -16.24 19.44 1.92
CA THR A 146 -16.27 20.07 3.26
C THR A 146 -17.07 21.37 3.25
N VAL A 147 -18.03 21.50 4.15
CA VAL A 147 -18.85 22.70 4.35
C VAL A 147 -18.29 23.51 5.52
N VAL A 148 -17.88 24.75 5.26
CA VAL A 148 -17.26 25.64 6.25
C VAL A 148 -18.14 26.84 6.62
N ASN A 149 -19.12 27.19 5.80
CA ASN A 149 -20.01 28.35 6.04
C ASN A 149 -21.40 28.14 5.44
N GLY A 150 -22.40 28.82 5.99
CA GLY A 150 -23.75 28.90 5.42
C GLY A 150 -24.48 27.56 5.38
N ASP A 151 -24.24 26.70 6.38
CA ASP A 151 -24.91 25.40 6.48
C ASP A 151 -26.43 25.58 6.65
N ARG A 152 -27.18 25.04 5.69
CA ARG A 152 -28.65 25.00 5.67
C ARG A 152 -29.20 23.57 5.73
N GLY A 153 -28.37 22.62 6.14
CA GLY A 153 -28.72 21.21 6.28
C GLY A 153 -29.71 20.93 7.41
N ASN A 154 -29.72 19.68 7.88
CA ASN A 154 -30.60 19.20 8.95
C ASN A 154 -29.87 18.98 10.29
N GLY A 155 -28.62 19.46 10.42
CA GLY A 155 -27.78 19.21 11.59
C GLY A 155 -27.10 17.83 11.58
N TRP A 156 -27.33 17.02 10.55
CA TRP A 156 -26.68 15.73 10.33
C TRP A 156 -25.91 15.71 9.01
N THR A 157 -26.62 16.03 7.91
CA THR A 157 -26.04 16.39 6.62
C THR A 157 -25.92 17.90 6.55
N LYS A 158 -24.74 18.41 6.25
CA LYS A 158 -24.53 19.83 5.99
C LYS A 158 -24.72 20.13 4.52
N VAL A 159 -25.22 21.33 4.21
CA VAL A 159 -25.27 21.85 2.84
C VAL A 159 -24.93 23.32 2.88
N GLY A 160 -23.81 23.72 2.28
CA GLY A 160 -23.30 25.08 2.42
C GLY A 160 -22.13 25.37 1.49
N LYS A 161 -21.34 26.38 1.84
CA LYS A 161 -20.17 26.80 1.08
C LYS A 161 -18.89 26.16 1.61
N GLY A 162 -18.01 25.76 0.69
CA GLY A 162 -16.61 25.38 0.98
C GLY A 162 -15.69 26.60 1.05
N ASN A 163 -14.41 26.36 1.35
CA ASN A 163 -13.38 27.41 1.43
C ASN A 163 -13.15 28.15 0.10
N ASP A 164 -13.46 27.50 -1.02
CA ASP A 164 -13.36 28.06 -2.37
C ASP A 164 -14.63 28.81 -2.80
N GLY A 165 -15.62 28.94 -1.91
CA GLY A 165 -16.89 29.59 -2.19
C GLY A 165 -17.85 28.75 -3.07
N ASN A 166 -17.52 27.51 -3.43
CA ASN A 166 -18.43 26.60 -4.11
C ASN A 166 -19.44 25.98 -3.14
N TRP A 167 -20.58 25.53 -3.67
CA TRP A 167 -21.60 24.85 -2.87
C TRP A 167 -21.29 23.36 -2.77
N TYR A 168 -21.35 22.81 -1.56
CA TYR A 168 -21.17 21.40 -1.26
C TYR A 168 -22.25 20.86 -0.34
N TRP A 169 -22.38 19.55 -0.31
CA TRP A 169 -22.96 18.85 0.83
C TRP A 169 -21.88 18.02 1.54
N GLU A 170 -21.99 17.89 2.86
CA GLU A 170 -21.09 17.11 3.70
C GLU A 170 -21.90 16.11 4.54
N PRO A 171 -21.61 14.80 4.46
CA PRO A 171 -22.26 13.82 5.33
C PRO A 171 -21.79 13.96 6.78
N ALA A 172 -22.57 13.41 7.71
CA ALA A 172 -22.15 13.23 9.10
C ALA A 172 -20.86 12.38 9.17
N ASN A 173 -20.05 12.60 10.20
CA ASN A 173 -18.72 11.98 10.31
C ASN A 173 -18.73 10.45 10.20
N LEU A 174 -19.76 9.79 10.73
CA LEU A 174 -19.88 8.33 10.73
C LEU A 174 -20.33 7.73 9.39
N TRP A 175 -20.65 8.56 8.39
CA TRP A 175 -21.04 8.13 7.04
C TRP A 175 -20.05 8.62 5.97
N LYS A 176 -18.99 9.32 6.37
CA LYS A 176 -18.04 9.96 5.44
C LYS A 176 -17.34 8.92 4.57
N GLY A 177 -16.99 7.77 5.15
CA GLY A 177 -16.34 6.67 4.46
C GLY A 177 -17.27 5.97 3.49
N ASP A 178 -18.50 5.66 3.92
CA ASP A 178 -19.53 5.02 3.09
C ASP A 178 -19.77 5.81 1.80
N PHE A 179 -20.02 7.12 1.93
CA PHE A 179 -20.24 7.96 0.78
C PHE A 179 -18.98 8.13 -0.08
N ALA A 180 -17.79 8.23 0.53
CA ALA A 180 -16.54 8.32 -0.22
C ALA A 180 -16.31 7.08 -1.09
N ARG A 181 -16.47 5.87 -0.52
CA ARG A 181 -16.36 4.60 -1.25
C ARG A 181 -17.46 4.46 -2.31
N GLY A 182 -18.67 4.95 -2.04
CA GLY A 182 -19.75 5.04 -3.03
C GLY A 182 -19.41 5.95 -4.22
N TYR A 183 -18.84 7.13 -3.97
CA TYR A 183 -18.41 8.05 -5.04
C TYR A 183 -17.25 7.48 -5.87
N MET A 184 -16.28 6.83 -5.23
CA MET A 184 -15.17 6.15 -5.92
C MET A 184 -15.65 4.97 -6.78
N TYR A 185 -16.63 4.21 -6.28
CA TYR A 185 -17.33 3.19 -7.07
C TYR A 185 -17.98 3.81 -8.31
N MET A 186 -18.80 4.86 -8.16
CA MET A 186 -19.49 5.49 -9.29
C MET A 186 -18.51 6.04 -10.35
N ALA A 187 -17.43 6.69 -9.91
CA ALA A 187 -16.39 7.20 -10.80
C ALA A 187 -15.60 6.09 -11.54
N THR A 188 -15.62 4.86 -11.02
CA THR A 188 -14.94 3.71 -11.62
C THR A 188 -15.86 2.90 -12.51
N THR A 189 -17.03 2.50 -11.99
CA THR A 189 -18.05 1.71 -12.69
C THR A 189 -18.54 2.42 -13.95
N TYR A 190 -18.68 3.75 -13.91
CA TYR A 190 -19.20 4.55 -15.02
C TYR A 190 -18.14 5.45 -15.66
N GLN A 191 -16.87 5.01 -15.66
CA GLN A 191 -15.74 5.81 -16.15
C GLN A 191 -15.81 6.20 -17.64
N ASN A 192 -16.73 5.60 -18.40
CA ASN A 192 -16.99 5.88 -19.82
C ASN A 192 -18.11 6.91 -20.05
N TYR A 193 -18.72 7.45 -18.99
CA TYR A 193 -19.76 8.46 -19.11
C TYR A 193 -19.17 9.84 -19.42
N ASN A 194 -19.94 10.64 -20.17
CA ASN A 194 -19.64 12.05 -20.38
C ASN A 194 -20.29 12.86 -19.27
N TRP A 195 -19.49 13.34 -18.32
CA TRP A 195 -19.98 14.12 -17.19
C TRP A 195 -20.36 15.53 -17.62
N SER A 196 -21.46 16.08 -17.11
CA SER A 196 -21.94 17.40 -17.51
C SER A 196 -22.58 18.16 -16.35
N GLY A 197 -22.62 19.49 -16.50
CA GLY A 197 -23.12 20.42 -15.49
C GLY A 197 -22.02 20.93 -14.56
N THR A 198 -22.18 22.17 -14.11
CA THR A 198 -21.18 22.89 -13.30
C THR A 198 -20.84 22.15 -12.01
N GLN A 199 -21.84 21.57 -11.33
CA GLN A 199 -21.65 20.80 -10.09
C GLN A 199 -20.85 19.52 -10.31
N ALA A 200 -21.09 18.82 -11.43
CA ALA A 200 -20.35 17.60 -11.78
C ALA A 200 -18.88 17.92 -12.04
N LEU A 201 -18.61 18.95 -12.85
CA LEU A 201 -17.25 19.33 -13.26
C LEU A 201 -16.41 19.95 -12.13
N GLN A 202 -17.03 20.34 -11.01
CA GLN A 202 -16.30 20.68 -9.79
C GLN A 202 -15.55 19.48 -9.22
N ILE A 203 -16.07 18.26 -9.38
CA ILE A 203 -15.54 17.05 -8.74
C ILE A 203 -15.08 15.97 -9.73
N LEU A 204 -15.47 16.09 -11.00
CA LEU A 204 -15.16 15.14 -12.06
C LEU A 204 -14.36 15.78 -13.20
N GLN A 205 -13.61 14.94 -13.90
CA GLN A 205 -12.89 15.18 -15.14
C GLN A 205 -13.42 14.22 -16.22
N GLN A 206 -13.30 14.61 -17.49
CA GLN A 206 -13.62 13.70 -18.59
C GLN A 206 -12.55 12.59 -18.71
N GLY A 207 -12.96 11.46 -19.27
CA GLY A 207 -12.07 10.32 -19.51
C GLY A 207 -11.99 9.34 -18.35
N ALA A 208 -11.38 8.18 -18.64
CA ALA A 208 -11.37 7.03 -17.75
C ALA A 208 -10.46 7.17 -16.53
N TYR A 209 -9.45 8.04 -16.58
CA TYR A 209 -8.54 8.28 -15.46
C TYR A 209 -8.02 9.73 -15.48
N PRO A 210 -7.95 10.43 -14.33
CA PRO A 210 -8.34 9.95 -12.99
C PRO A 210 -9.85 9.96 -12.74
N THR A 211 -10.67 10.52 -13.65
CA THR A 211 -12.12 10.74 -13.53
C THR A 211 -12.55 11.66 -12.39
N LEU A 212 -11.99 11.53 -11.19
CA LEU A 212 -12.15 12.48 -10.08
C LEU A 212 -11.13 13.61 -10.19
N GLN A 213 -11.51 14.80 -9.73
CA GLN A 213 -10.58 15.92 -9.56
C GLN A 213 -9.56 15.61 -8.44
N PRO A 214 -8.32 16.13 -8.51
CA PRO A 214 -7.29 15.85 -7.49
C PRO A 214 -7.69 16.18 -6.06
N TRP A 215 -8.37 17.29 -5.85
CA TRP A 215 -8.86 17.65 -4.52
C TRP A 215 -9.93 16.64 -4.02
N ALA A 216 -10.74 16.12 -4.94
CA ALA A 216 -11.87 15.26 -4.63
C ALA A 216 -11.43 13.88 -4.19
N TYR A 217 -10.58 13.21 -5.00
CA TYR A 217 -10.09 11.89 -4.58
C TYR A 217 -9.25 11.99 -3.31
N LYS A 218 -8.48 13.07 -3.10
CA LYS A 218 -7.72 13.26 -1.83
C LYS A 218 -8.65 13.36 -0.63
N LEU A 219 -9.72 14.15 -0.74
CA LEU A 219 -10.73 14.26 0.31
C LEU A 219 -11.43 12.93 0.59
N PHE A 220 -11.80 12.20 -0.47
CA PHE A 220 -12.49 10.93 -0.35
C PHE A 220 -11.60 9.85 0.25
N ILE A 221 -10.31 9.81 -0.10
CA ILE A 221 -9.32 8.92 0.54
C ILE A 221 -9.23 9.25 2.04
N GLN A 222 -9.12 10.54 2.39
CA GLN A 222 -9.07 10.97 3.79
C GLN A 222 -10.31 10.52 4.56
N TRP A 223 -11.50 10.69 3.99
CA TRP A 223 -12.77 10.30 4.61
C TRP A 223 -12.91 8.78 4.74
N ALA A 224 -12.58 8.02 3.69
CA ALA A 224 -12.60 6.55 3.73
C ALA A 224 -11.61 5.96 4.74
N LYS A 225 -10.49 6.63 5.03
CA LYS A 225 -9.54 6.23 6.07
C LYS A 225 -9.99 6.60 7.48
N GLY A 226 -10.65 7.75 7.63
CA GLY A 226 -11.20 8.21 8.91
C GLY A 226 -12.43 7.43 9.35
N ASP A 227 -13.17 6.88 8.39
CA ASP A 227 -14.38 6.09 8.60
C ASP A 227 -14.27 4.78 7.79
N LYS A 228 -13.67 3.77 8.41
CA LYS A 228 -13.37 2.47 7.77
C LYS A 228 -14.65 1.65 7.62
N PRO A 229 -14.71 0.70 6.66
CA PRO A 229 -15.88 -0.16 6.52
C PRO A 229 -16.24 -0.87 7.81
N ASP A 230 -17.50 -0.72 8.22
CA ASP A 230 -18.06 -1.37 9.39
C ASP A 230 -18.93 -2.57 8.99
N ALA A 231 -19.48 -3.26 9.99
CA ALA A 231 -20.33 -4.42 9.75
C ALA A 231 -21.60 -4.09 8.92
N LEU A 232 -22.11 -2.87 9.04
CA LEU A 232 -23.31 -2.42 8.34
C LEU A 232 -23.02 -2.18 6.86
N GLU A 233 -21.90 -1.54 6.53
CA GLU A 233 -21.48 -1.33 5.14
C GLU A 233 -21.07 -2.64 4.47
N ILE A 234 -20.33 -3.51 5.16
CA ILE A 234 -19.94 -4.84 4.65
C ILE A 234 -21.20 -5.66 4.35
N LYS A 235 -22.15 -5.72 5.29
CA LYS A 235 -23.43 -6.42 5.08
C LYS A 235 -24.19 -5.85 3.87
N ARG A 236 -24.25 -4.52 3.74
CA ARG A 236 -24.89 -3.88 2.60
C ARG A 236 -24.20 -4.26 1.29
N ASN A 237 -22.86 -4.32 1.25
CA ASN A 237 -22.12 -4.74 0.07
C ASN A 237 -22.49 -6.18 -0.35
N GLU A 238 -22.65 -7.09 0.62
CA GLU A 238 -23.12 -8.46 0.35
C GLU A 238 -24.56 -8.50 -0.16
N ASP A 239 -25.47 -7.75 0.46
CA ASP A 239 -26.88 -7.79 0.10
C ASP A 239 -27.14 -7.15 -1.26
N VAL A 240 -26.43 -6.07 -1.59
CA VAL A 240 -26.46 -5.50 -2.94
C VAL A 240 -25.86 -6.48 -3.96
N TYR A 241 -24.76 -7.17 -3.63
CA TYR A 241 -24.17 -8.18 -4.53
C TYR A 241 -25.15 -9.31 -4.86
N LYS A 242 -25.94 -9.80 -3.90
CA LYS A 242 -26.96 -10.84 -4.13
C LYS A 242 -28.04 -10.38 -5.13
N ILE A 243 -28.33 -9.09 -5.19
CA ILE A 243 -29.32 -8.50 -6.10
C ILE A 243 -28.67 -8.18 -7.46
N GLN A 244 -27.55 -7.48 -7.45
CA GLN A 244 -26.95 -6.89 -8.65
C GLN A 244 -25.90 -7.78 -9.34
N GLY A 245 -25.30 -8.72 -8.63
CA GLY A 245 -24.24 -9.58 -9.13
C GLY A 245 -22.88 -8.87 -9.29
N ASN A 246 -22.79 -7.58 -8.96
CA ASN A 246 -21.54 -6.83 -8.90
C ASN A 246 -21.29 -6.32 -7.47
N ARG A 247 -20.04 -5.99 -7.16
CA ARG A 247 -19.59 -5.58 -5.82
C ARG A 247 -19.01 -4.18 -5.81
N ASN A 248 -19.03 -3.49 -4.67
CA ASN A 248 -18.20 -2.30 -4.47
C ASN A 248 -16.81 -2.72 -3.95
N PRO A 249 -15.77 -2.70 -4.79
CA PRO A 249 -14.44 -3.17 -4.41
C PRO A 249 -13.76 -2.25 -3.41
N TYR A 250 -14.18 -0.98 -3.30
CA TYR A 250 -13.65 -0.05 -2.31
C TYR A 250 -14.18 -0.34 -0.90
N VAL A 251 -15.29 -1.08 -0.77
CA VAL A 251 -15.75 -1.66 0.50
C VAL A 251 -15.03 -2.97 0.78
N ASP A 252 -14.86 -3.83 -0.23
CA ASP A 252 -14.18 -5.12 -0.07
C ASP A 252 -12.69 -4.98 0.29
N PHE A 253 -12.03 -3.95 -0.26
CA PHE A 253 -10.61 -3.65 -0.05
C PHE A 253 -10.46 -2.20 0.42
N PRO A 254 -10.43 -1.94 1.74
CA PRO A 254 -10.45 -0.60 2.30
C PRO A 254 -9.25 0.28 1.96
N ASN A 255 -8.18 -0.27 1.37
CA ASN A 255 -6.99 0.45 0.92
C ASN A 255 -6.93 0.60 -0.62
N LEU A 256 -7.88 0.03 -1.38
CA LEU A 256 -7.84 0.02 -2.84
C LEU A 256 -7.75 1.41 -3.47
N MET A 257 -8.35 2.41 -2.82
CA MET A 257 -8.31 3.79 -3.31
C MET A 257 -6.88 4.37 -3.36
N GLU A 258 -5.98 3.92 -2.49
CA GLU A 258 -4.57 4.35 -2.50
C GLU A 258 -3.84 3.81 -3.73
N TYR A 259 -4.15 2.59 -4.16
CA TYR A 259 -3.59 1.99 -5.38
C TYR A 259 -4.16 2.58 -6.68
N VAL A 260 -5.33 3.22 -6.60
CA VAL A 260 -5.98 3.83 -7.76
C VAL A 260 -5.63 5.31 -7.88
N TRP A 261 -5.72 6.10 -6.81
CA TRP A 261 -5.52 7.57 -6.86
C TRP A 261 -4.52 8.12 -5.84
N GLY A 262 -4.14 7.33 -4.84
CA GLY A 262 -3.36 7.80 -3.71
C GLY A 262 -1.85 7.67 -3.90
N ASP A 263 -1.16 7.43 -2.79
CA ASP A 263 0.30 7.30 -2.78
C ASP A 263 0.80 5.95 -3.31
N SER A 264 -0.09 4.97 -3.43
CA SER A 264 0.25 3.58 -3.75
C SER A 264 0.09 3.23 -5.23
N ILE A 265 -0.13 4.22 -6.11
CA ILE A 265 -0.42 4.01 -7.53
C ILE A 265 0.69 3.31 -8.32
N ASN A 266 1.92 3.32 -7.83
CA ASN A 266 3.07 2.65 -8.46
C ASN A 266 3.33 1.23 -7.93
N TYR A 267 2.54 0.78 -6.95
CA TYR A 267 2.63 -0.56 -6.38
C TYR A 267 1.64 -1.50 -7.05
N ALA A 268 2.08 -2.74 -7.29
CA ALA A 268 1.23 -3.78 -7.84
C ALA A 268 0.16 -4.18 -6.81
N PHE A 269 -1.12 -4.04 -7.18
CA PHE A 269 -2.20 -4.52 -6.33
C PHE A 269 -2.25 -6.05 -6.34
N ASN A 270 -2.42 -6.67 -5.17
CA ASN A 270 -2.59 -8.11 -5.05
C ASN A 270 -3.81 -8.44 -4.17
N PRO A 271 -4.93 -8.90 -4.76
CA PRO A 271 -6.17 -9.20 -4.03
C PRO A 271 -6.04 -10.39 -3.05
N GLU A 272 -4.99 -11.20 -3.18
CA GLU A 272 -4.74 -12.35 -2.29
C GLU A 272 -4.09 -11.94 -0.97
N THR A 273 -3.29 -10.86 -0.97
CA THR A 273 -2.48 -10.44 0.18
C THR A 273 -2.89 -9.08 0.74
N THR A 274 -3.68 -8.30 0.01
CA THR A 274 -4.19 -7.01 0.51
C THR A 274 -5.28 -7.21 1.56
N LEU A 275 -5.42 -6.24 2.47
CA LEU A 275 -6.44 -6.24 3.52
C LEU A 275 -7.85 -6.28 2.94
N LYS A 276 -8.67 -7.21 3.44
CA LYS A 276 -10.10 -7.28 3.12
C LYS A 276 -10.93 -6.73 4.27
N SER A 277 -12.07 -6.14 3.96
CA SER A 277 -13.00 -5.68 4.99
C SER A 277 -13.59 -6.82 5.83
N THR A 278 -13.69 -8.03 5.28
CA THR A 278 -14.12 -9.22 6.03
C THR A 278 -13.15 -9.64 7.15
N ASP A 279 -11.91 -9.14 7.14
CA ASP A 279 -10.94 -9.32 8.22
C ASP A 279 -11.14 -8.31 9.38
N TYR A 280 -12.08 -7.36 9.25
CA TYR A 280 -12.44 -6.44 10.32
C TYR A 280 -13.29 -7.16 11.38
N LYS A 281 -12.68 -7.51 12.52
CA LYS A 281 -13.42 -7.96 13.70
C LYS A 281 -13.76 -6.78 14.62
N ASN A 282 -15.07 -6.58 14.85
CA ASN A 282 -15.67 -5.80 15.95
C ASN A 282 -15.25 -4.32 16.09
N GLY A 283 -15.09 -3.55 15.01
CA GLY A 283 -14.95 -2.09 15.08
C GLY A 283 -13.70 -1.55 15.81
N GLU A 284 -12.91 -2.42 16.44
CA GLU A 284 -11.59 -2.17 17.04
C GLU A 284 -10.46 -2.82 16.20
N GLY A 285 -10.74 -3.01 14.90
CA GLY A 285 -9.77 -3.45 13.91
C GLY A 285 -8.73 -2.37 13.65
N GLY A 286 -7.76 -2.28 14.57
CA GLY A 286 -6.48 -1.62 14.38
C GLY A 286 -5.66 -2.29 13.28
N GLY A 287 -6.08 -2.10 12.02
CA GLY A 287 -5.21 -2.12 10.87
C GLY A 287 -5.09 -0.70 10.37
N THR A 288 -4.15 0.08 10.90
CA THR A 288 -3.60 1.18 10.11
C THR A 288 -2.79 0.53 9.01
N ILE A 289 -3.34 0.49 7.80
CA ILE A 289 -2.52 0.34 6.62
C ILE A 289 -2.81 1.51 5.67
N THR A 290 -2.46 2.73 6.10
CA THR A 290 -1.49 3.48 5.30
C THR A 290 -0.35 2.50 5.03
N PRO A 291 0.17 2.33 3.79
CA PRO A 291 1.42 1.57 3.60
C PRO A 291 2.31 1.97 4.75
N SER A 292 2.57 1.03 5.67
CA SER A 292 3.29 1.43 6.86
C SER A 292 4.57 1.97 6.28
N PRO A 293 4.95 3.24 6.56
CA PRO A 293 6.25 3.67 6.15
C PRO A 293 7.31 2.76 6.78
N ASP A 294 6.97 1.87 7.73
CA ASP A 294 7.77 0.78 8.30
C ASP A 294 7.76 -0.56 7.51
N GLU A 295 6.89 -0.79 6.51
CA GLU A 295 7.00 -2.02 5.70
C GLU A 295 8.16 -1.91 4.69
N PRO A 296 9.04 -2.93 4.60
CA PRO A 296 10.15 -2.90 3.65
C PRO A 296 9.64 -3.02 2.20
N ASP A 297 9.79 -1.95 1.42
CA ASP A 297 9.70 -1.98 -0.04
C ASP A 297 10.86 -2.80 -0.61
N ASN A 298 10.59 -3.61 -1.63
CA ASN A 298 11.65 -4.26 -2.38
C ASN A 298 12.29 -3.28 -3.37
N ILE A 299 13.56 -2.91 -3.13
CA ILE A 299 14.33 -1.98 -3.96
C ILE A 299 14.97 -2.72 -5.14
N TYR A 300 15.54 -3.90 -4.89
CA TYR A 300 16.23 -4.69 -5.91
C TYR A 300 16.28 -6.15 -5.48
N SER A 301 15.92 -7.08 -6.36
CA SER A 301 16.15 -8.51 -6.14
C SER A 301 16.73 -9.13 -7.41
N ALA A 302 17.57 -10.14 -7.24
CA ALA A 302 18.05 -10.96 -8.34
C ALA A 302 18.22 -12.41 -7.89
N ASP A 303 17.75 -13.35 -8.73
CA ASP A 303 18.10 -14.77 -8.64
C ASP A 303 19.17 -15.07 -9.70
N PHE A 304 20.43 -15.06 -9.26
CA PHE A 304 21.57 -15.17 -10.17
C PHE A 304 21.70 -16.55 -10.82
N THR A 305 20.93 -17.55 -10.40
CA THR A 305 20.86 -18.83 -11.11
C THR A 305 20.09 -18.73 -12.43
N ARG A 306 19.32 -17.66 -12.62
CA ARG A 306 18.45 -17.45 -13.78
C ARG A 306 18.85 -16.26 -14.64
N GLU A 307 19.49 -15.26 -14.03
CA GLU A 307 19.84 -14.00 -14.69
C GLU A 307 21.15 -13.40 -14.16
N LYS A 308 21.66 -12.37 -14.84
CA LYS A 308 22.84 -11.63 -14.39
C LYS A 308 22.51 -10.49 -13.42
N GLY A 309 21.24 -10.15 -13.25
CA GLY A 309 20.76 -9.04 -12.42
C GLY A 309 21.31 -7.66 -12.80
N GLY A 310 21.76 -7.47 -14.03
CA GLY A 310 22.42 -6.23 -14.46
C GLY A 310 23.82 -6.02 -13.89
N CYS A 311 24.41 -7.05 -13.26
CA CYS A 311 25.73 -6.92 -12.68
C CYS A 311 26.82 -6.77 -13.76
N THR A 312 27.86 -5.98 -13.47
CA THR A 312 29.01 -5.80 -14.35
C THR A 312 30.31 -6.11 -13.62
N GLU A 313 31.22 -6.81 -14.30
CA GLU A 313 32.54 -7.14 -13.75
C GLU A 313 33.56 -6.04 -14.10
N LYS A 314 34.43 -5.75 -13.14
CA LYS A 314 35.68 -5.00 -13.36
C LYS A 314 36.84 -5.79 -12.81
N ILE A 315 37.77 -6.19 -13.68
CA ILE A 315 38.99 -6.90 -13.29
C ILE A 315 40.11 -5.87 -13.09
N VAL A 316 40.65 -5.80 -11.88
CA VAL A 316 41.86 -5.02 -11.58
C VAL A 316 43.11 -5.88 -11.80
N LYS A 317 43.06 -7.14 -11.36
CA LYS A 317 44.14 -8.10 -11.54
C LYS A 317 43.60 -9.53 -11.71
N ASN A 318 44.20 -10.29 -12.61
CA ASN A 318 43.87 -11.71 -12.81
C ASN A 318 45.09 -12.45 -13.38
N GLU A 319 45.81 -13.17 -12.53
CA GLU A 319 46.95 -14.03 -12.94
C GLU A 319 46.51 -15.47 -13.28
N SER A 320 45.22 -15.78 -13.13
CA SER A 320 44.67 -17.09 -13.45
C SER A 320 44.52 -17.31 -14.95
N SER A 321 44.24 -18.54 -15.40
CA SER A 321 43.86 -18.78 -16.80
C SER A 321 42.37 -18.56 -17.07
N ASN A 322 41.59 -18.04 -16.10
CA ASN A 322 40.20 -17.71 -16.30
C ASN A 322 40.08 -16.38 -17.07
N THR A 323 39.14 -16.28 -18.01
CA THR A 323 38.86 -15.02 -18.73
C THR A 323 38.19 -13.96 -17.85
N SER A 324 37.46 -14.40 -16.83
CA SER A 324 36.77 -13.60 -15.81
C SER A 324 36.96 -14.23 -14.44
N ILE A 325 36.97 -13.41 -13.39
CA ILE A 325 36.99 -13.87 -12.00
C ILE A 325 35.56 -14.19 -11.56
N TRP A 326 34.61 -13.34 -11.92
CA TRP A 326 33.19 -13.52 -11.68
C TRP A 326 32.51 -14.17 -12.88
N LYS A 327 31.98 -15.37 -12.69
CA LYS A 327 31.26 -16.13 -13.72
C LYS A 327 29.86 -16.45 -13.22
N GLN A 328 28.84 -16.11 -14.00
CA GLN A 328 27.47 -16.51 -13.69
C GLN A 328 27.28 -17.99 -14.05
N ASP A 329 26.63 -18.71 -13.14
CA ASP A 329 26.40 -20.14 -13.19
C ASP A 329 24.93 -20.43 -12.90
N SER A 330 24.31 -21.30 -13.69
CA SER A 330 22.88 -21.60 -13.59
C SER A 330 22.49 -22.37 -12.32
N GLN A 331 23.45 -22.91 -11.58
CA GLN A 331 23.20 -23.66 -10.34
C GLN A 331 23.58 -22.85 -9.10
N PHE A 332 24.68 -22.09 -9.18
CA PHE A 332 25.30 -21.43 -8.02
C PHE A 332 25.20 -19.90 -8.03
N GLY A 333 24.68 -19.31 -9.11
CA GLY A 333 24.63 -17.87 -9.29
C GLY A 333 25.97 -17.29 -9.70
N TRP A 334 26.32 -16.11 -9.19
CA TRP A 334 27.65 -15.53 -9.46
C TRP A 334 28.72 -16.26 -8.65
N LYS A 335 29.74 -16.77 -9.33
CA LYS A 335 30.89 -17.45 -8.73
C LYS A 335 32.15 -16.64 -8.96
N GLY A 336 32.72 -16.11 -7.88
CA GLY A 336 34.04 -15.48 -7.84
C GLY A 336 35.11 -16.53 -7.53
N THR A 337 36.07 -16.74 -8.43
CA THR A 337 37.24 -17.58 -8.16
C THR A 337 38.41 -17.27 -9.09
N SER A 338 39.61 -17.34 -8.55
CA SER A 338 40.87 -17.32 -9.31
C SER A 338 41.50 -18.70 -9.48
N TYR A 339 40.91 -19.75 -8.89
CA TYR A 339 41.44 -21.11 -9.00
C TYR A 339 41.41 -21.57 -10.46
N SER A 340 42.56 -22.03 -10.95
CA SER A 340 42.67 -22.61 -12.29
C SER A 340 43.95 -23.44 -12.39
N LYS A 341 43.94 -24.47 -13.24
CA LYS A 341 45.09 -25.39 -13.43
C LYS A 341 45.64 -25.92 -12.09
N ASP A 342 44.71 -26.35 -11.24
CA ASP A 342 44.97 -26.97 -9.94
C ASP A 342 45.76 -26.15 -8.93
N LYS A 343 45.68 -24.81 -9.01
CA LYS A 343 46.28 -23.90 -8.03
C LYS A 343 45.53 -22.58 -7.89
N ASN A 344 45.75 -21.90 -6.77
CA ASN A 344 45.31 -20.53 -6.52
C ASN A 344 46.20 -19.53 -7.28
N HIS A 345 45.64 -18.38 -7.63
CA HIS A 345 46.35 -17.31 -8.32
C HIS A 345 46.00 -15.96 -7.71
N VAL A 346 46.85 -14.97 -7.88
CA VAL A 346 46.55 -13.60 -7.46
C VAL A 346 45.45 -13.00 -8.34
N ALA A 347 44.40 -12.49 -7.71
CA ALA A 347 43.33 -11.79 -8.40
C ALA A 347 42.77 -10.65 -7.56
N ASP A 348 42.17 -9.67 -8.23
CA ASP A 348 41.46 -8.53 -7.69
C ASP A 348 40.38 -8.15 -8.70
N ALA A 349 39.11 -8.35 -8.34
CA ALA A 349 37.99 -8.08 -9.23
C ALA A 349 36.73 -7.69 -8.47
N TYR A 350 35.95 -6.82 -9.09
CA TYR A 350 34.68 -6.30 -8.58
C TYR A 350 33.54 -6.84 -9.42
N LEU A 351 32.44 -7.19 -8.76
CA LEU A 351 31.14 -7.41 -9.39
C LEU A 351 30.19 -6.31 -8.90
N TYR A 352 29.94 -5.32 -9.74
CA TYR A 352 29.05 -4.20 -9.44
C TYR A 352 27.59 -4.58 -9.65
N LEU A 353 26.74 -4.20 -8.70
CA LEU A 353 25.30 -4.12 -8.90
C LEU A 353 24.93 -2.89 -9.75
N PRO A 354 23.72 -2.85 -10.32
CA PRO A 354 23.15 -1.61 -10.83
C PRO A 354 23.14 -0.52 -9.75
N GLU A 355 23.19 0.75 -10.18
CA GLU A 355 23.04 1.89 -9.26
C GLU A 355 21.69 1.82 -8.55
N LEU A 356 21.72 1.94 -7.23
CA LEU A 356 20.55 1.91 -6.36
C LEU A 356 20.16 3.33 -6.01
N ASP A 357 18.86 3.62 -6.12
CA ASP A 357 18.29 4.89 -5.67
C ASP A 357 17.64 4.72 -4.30
N LEU A 358 18.32 5.20 -3.25
CA LEU A 358 17.84 5.16 -1.87
C LEU A 358 17.35 6.53 -1.39
N THR A 359 17.06 7.46 -2.31
CA THR A 359 16.73 8.86 -1.99
C THR A 359 15.54 8.98 -1.04
N ASP A 360 14.49 8.19 -1.25
CA ASP A 360 13.24 8.27 -0.49
C ASP A 360 13.21 7.33 0.74
N TYR A 361 14.33 6.69 1.08
CA TYR A 361 14.40 5.67 2.12
C TYR A 361 14.98 6.22 3.42
N ARG A 362 14.59 5.63 4.56
CA ARG A 362 15.21 5.88 5.88
C ARG A 362 15.95 4.66 6.46
N HIS A 363 15.55 3.47 6.05
CA HIS A 363 16.27 2.23 6.32
C HIS A 363 16.39 1.44 5.03
N ALA A 364 17.50 0.72 4.87
CA ALA A 364 17.68 -0.24 3.79
C ALA A 364 18.55 -1.40 4.26
N THR A 365 18.23 -2.61 3.81
CA THR A 365 18.94 -3.84 4.15
C THR A 365 19.22 -4.63 2.88
N LEU A 366 20.46 -5.05 2.70
CA LEU A 366 20.89 -6.01 1.69
C LEU A 366 20.98 -7.40 2.31
N THR A 367 20.17 -8.35 1.84
CA THR A 367 20.26 -9.77 2.16
C THR A 367 20.93 -10.52 1.03
N ILE A 368 22.05 -11.20 1.31
CA ILE A 368 22.81 -11.99 0.33
C ILE A 368 22.68 -13.46 0.68
N ASN A 369 22.22 -14.29 -0.27
CA ASN A 369 22.31 -15.74 -0.17
C ASN A 369 23.64 -16.21 -0.78
N GLN A 370 24.59 -16.58 0.07
CA GLN A 370 25.96 -16.89 -0.35
C GLN A 370 26.52 -18.16 0.29
N ALA A 371 27.46 -18.78 -0.41
CA ALA A 371 28.32 -19.86 0.07
C ALA A 371 29.78 -19.47 -0.17
N ILE A 372 30.65 -19.80 0.80
CA ILE A 372 32.08 -19.52 0.71
C ILE A 372 32.85 -20.79 1.05
N ASN A 373 33.77 -21.18 0.18
CA ASN A 373 34.64 -22.33 0.39
C ASN A 373 36.11 -21.97 0.11
N PHE A 374 37.04 -22.81 0.58
CA PHE A 374 38.49 -22.65 0.43
C PHE A 374 39.08 -21.33 0.96
N ALA A 375 38.35 -20.60 1.80
CA ALA A 375 38.84 -19.41 2.46
C ALA A 375 39.71 -19.73 3.68
N LYS A 376 39.66 -20.97 4.20
CA LYS A 376 40.43 -21.44 5.36
C LYS A 376 40.27 -20.53 6.58
N GLY A 377 39.05 -20.03 6.81
CA GLY A 377 38.75 -19.08 7.89
C GLY A 377 39.21 -17.64 7.66
N ASN A 378 39.74 -17.31 6.48
CA ASN A 378 40.24 -15.98 6.14
C ASN A 378 39.33 -15.23 5.15
N ALA A 379 38.04 -15.59 5.05
CA ALA A 379 37.13 -15.03 4.05
C ALA A 379 37.11 -13.49 4.05
N LEU A 380 36.98 -12.84 5.22
CA LEU A 380 36.94 -11.37 5.34
C LEU A 380 38.27 -10.67 5.02
N LYS A 381 39.39 -11.41 4.92
CA LYS A 381 40.65 -10.86 4.43
C LYS A 381 40.60 -10.64 2.91
N TYR A 382 39.86 -11.49 2.20
CA TYR A 382 39.88 -11.58 0.75
C TYR A 382 38.59 -11.07 0.09
N LEU A 383 37.48 -11.09 0.82
CA LEU A 383 36.14 -10.81 0.31
C LEU A 383 35.55 -9.64 1.08
N SER A 384 35.06 -8.63 0.35
CA SER A 384 34.34 -7.50 0.93
C SER A 384 33.16 -7.09 0.07
N VAL A 385 32.19 -6.41 0.69
CA VAL A 385 31.18 -5.63 -0.03
C VAL A 385 31.57 -4.17 0.12
N GLU A 386 31.62 -3.45 -0.98
CA GLU A 386 31.99 -2.04 -1.01
C GLU A 386 30.85 -1.20 -1.57
N ALA A 387 30.68 -0.01 -1.00
CA ALA A 387 29.70 0.97 -1.42
C ALA A 387 30.42 2.21 -1.96
N THR A 388 30.04 2.63 -3.16
CA THR A 388 30.49 3.87 -3.80
C THR A 388 29.35 4.87 -3.84
N VAL A 389 29.57 6.04 -3.25
CA VAL A 389 28.69 7.21 -3.34
C VAL A 389 29.41 8.28 -4.13
N ILE A 390 28.76 8.84 -5.15
CA ILE A 390 29.32 9.95 -5.92
C ILE A 390 29.08 11.24 -5.14
N ASP A 391 30.13 11.99 -4.88
CA ASP A 391 30.03 13.33 -4.30
C ASP A 391 29.25 14.24 -5.24
N SER A 392 28.14 14.81 -4.76
CA SER A 392 27.25 15.64 -5.59
C SER A 392 27.85 17.00 -5.96
N GLU A 393 28.88 17.46 -5.25
CA GLU A 393 29.55 18.73 -5.51
C GLU A 393 30.81 18.56 -6.37
N THR A 394 31.62 17.53 -6.11
CA THR A 394 32.90 17.31 -6.82
C THR A 394 32.78 16.30 -7.96
N GLY A 395 31.79 15.42 -7.93
CA GLY A 395 31.65 14.30 -8.87
C GLY A 395 32.62 13.14 -8.61
N GLU A 396 33.35 13.16 -7.49
CA GLU A 396 34.32 12.11 -7.14
C GLU A 396 33.66 10.89 -6.48
N ASP A 397 34.23 9.70 -6.72
CA ASP A 397 33.78 8.44 -6.11
C ASP A 397 34.30 8.31 -4.68
N ASN A 398 33.40 8.33 -3.69
CA ASN A 398 33.72 7.99 -2.30
C ASN A 398 33.42 6.50 -2.06
N VAL A 399 34.46 5.70 -1.89
CA VAL A 399 34.35 4.24 -1.68
C VAL A 399 34.53 3.90 -0.20
N SER A 400 33.61 3.08 0.33
CA SER A 400 33.65 2.59 1.71
C SER A 400 33.40 1.08 1.74
N LYS A 401 34.12 0.35 2.60
CA LYS A 401 33.82 -1.07 2.87
C LYS A 401 32.66 -1.17 3.83
N LEU A 402 31.73 -2.10 3.61
CA LEU A 402 30.69 -2.42 4.57
C LEU A 402 31.28 -3.28 5.69
N PRO A 403 31.41 -2.75 6.92
CA PRO A 403 32.09 -3.46 8.01
C PRO A 403 31.29 -4.67 8.52
N ASP A 404 29.97 -4.67 8.28
CA ASP A 404 29.04 -5.68 8.79
C ASP A 404 28.87 -6.89 7.86
N LEU A 405 29.73 -7.07 6.86
CA LEU A 405 29.70 -8.28 6.04
C LEU A 405 29.95 -9.50 6.93
N ALA A 406 28.90 -10.28 7.15
CA ALA A 406 29.01 -11.60 7.73
C ALA A 406 29.26 -12.65 6.64
N VAL A 407 30.12 -13.63 6.96
CA VAL A 407 30.47 -14.76 6.10
C VAL A 407 30.28 -16.06 6.89
N PRO A 408 30.11 -17.22 6.22
CA PRO A 408 30.05 -18.50 6.90
C PRO A 408 31.26 -18.72 7.83
N SER A 409 30.99 -19.13 9.07
CA SER A 409 32.03 -19.37 10.10
C SER A 409 33.05 -20.45 9.73
N LYS A 410 32.72 -21.30 8.74
CA LYS A 410 33.56 -22.35 8.19
C LYS A 410 33.32 -22.44 6.68
N ASP A 411 34.34 -22.87 5.97
CA ASP A 411 34.25 -23.21 4.55
C ASP A 411 33.12 -24.23 4.32
N SER A 412 32.21 -23.88 3.42
CA SER A 412 30.99 -24.65 3.18
C SER A 412 30.39 -24.32 1.81
N TRP A 413 29.85 -25.33 1.14
CA TRP A 413 29.02 -25.15 -0.06
C TRP A 413 27.55 -24.87 0.26
N ASN A 414 27.18 -24.87 1.55
CA ASN A 414 25.81 -24.59 1.94
C ASN A 414 25.57 -23.08 1.89
N PHE A 415 24.57 -22.69 1.09
CA PHE A 415 24.11 -21.32 1.02
C PHE A 415 23.38 -20.91 2.30
N ALA A 416 23.70 -19.71 2.79
CA ALA A 416 23.01 -19.06 3.89
C ALA A 416 22.76 -17.59 3.58
N ASP A 417 21.74 -17.02 4.20
CA ASP A 417 21.38 -15.61 4.07
C ASP A 417 22.16 -14.76 5.09
N PHE A 418 22.70 -13.64 4.63
CA PHE A 418 23.43 -12.67 5.44
C PHE A 418 22.94 -11.27 5.15
N ASP A 419 22.57 -10.53 6.21
CA ASP A 419 22.03 -9.18 6.12
C ASP A 419 23.11 -8.13 6.37
N LEU A 420 23.10 -7.07 5.57
CA LEU A 420 23.97 -5.89 5.69
C LEU A 420 23.09 -4.64 5.77
N ASP A 421 23.40 -3.76 6.72
CA ASP A 421 22.71 -2.48 6.86
C ASP A 421 23.22 -1.45 5.85
N LEU A 422 22.30 -0.95 5.02
CA LEU A 422 22.53 0.10 4.03
C LEU A 422 21.92 1.44 4.46
N SER A 423 21.35 1.55 5.66
CA SER A 423 20.63 2.75 6.13
C SER A 423 21.50 4.01 6.10
N GLN A 424 22.81 3.87 6.28
CA GLN A 424 23.79 4.96 6.15
C GLN A 424 23.87 5.60 4.74
N TYR A 425 23.44 4.87 3.70
CA TYR A 425 23.41 5.34 2.30
C TYR A 425 22.02 5.83 1.87
N CYS A 426 21.03 5.77 2.75
CA CYS A 426 19.70 6.33 2.51
C CYS A 426 19.76 7.86 2.36
N GLY A 427 18.86 8.42 1.56
CA GLY A 427 18.85 9.84 1.20
C GLY A 427 19.68 10.18 -0.04
N GLY A 428 20.20 9.18 -0.76
CA GLY A 428 20.95 9.39 -2.00
C GLY A 428 21.07 8.12 -2.85
N LYS A 429 21.94 8.16 -3.86
CA LYS A 429 22.24 7.03 -4.74
C LYS A 429 23.53 6.33 -4.34
N VAL A 430 23.57 5.01 -4.47
CA VAL A 430 24.73 4.19 -4.10
C VAL A 430 24.97 3.09 -5.13
N LYS A 431 26.23 2.79 -5.42
CA LYS A 431 26.65 1.60 -6.19
C LYS A 431 27.30 0.62 -5.24
N LEU A 432 26.86 -0.63 -5.28
CA LEU A 432 27.44 -1.70 -4.45
C LEU A 432 28.30 -2.62 -5.32
N ALA A 433 29.39 -3.13 -4.75
CA ALA A 433 30.28 -4.07 -5.41
C ALA A 433 30.66 -5.23 -4.47
N PHE A 434 30.60 -6.46 -4.99
CA PHE A 434 31.28 -7.60 -4.38
C PHE A 434 32.73 -7.59 -4.82
N HIS A 435 33.64 -7.36 -3.87
CA HIS A 435 35.07 -7.29 -4.12
C HIS A 435 35.73 -8.62 -3.76
N TYR A 436 36.26 -9.29 -4.78
CA TYR A 436 37.00 -10.54 -4.66
C TYR A 436 38.49 -10.26 -4.80
N THR A 437 39.27 -10.74 -3.84
CA THR A 437 40.73 -10.82 -3.94
C THR A 437 41.22 -12.22 -3.62
N SER A 438 42.45 -12.55 -4.04
CA SER A 438 43.12 -13.80 -3.69
C SER A 438 44.63 -13.68 -3.84
N ASP A 439 45.35 -14.64 -3.30
CA ASP A 439 46.79 -14.81 -3.51
C ASP A 439 47.13 -16.27 -3.91
N ASN A 440 48.42 -16.59 -3.94
CA ASN A 440 48.89 -17.92 -4.33
C ASN A 440 48.62 -18.99 -3.26
N GLU A 441 48.25 -18.62 -2.04
CA GLU A 441 47.98 -19.55 -0.93
C GLU A 441 46.48 -19.78 -0.74
N ILE A 442 45.67 -18.72 -0.88
CA ILE A 442 44.23 -18.72 -0.63
C ILE A 442 43.51 -18.07 -1.82
N GLY A 443 42.76 -18.91 -2.55
CA GLY A 443 41.83 -18.54 -3.61
C GLY A 443 40.43 -19.01 -3.23
N PRO A 444 39.66 -18.20 -2.48
CA PRO A 444 38.35 -18.61 -2.03
C PRO A 444 37.41 -18.84 -3.22
N TYR A 445 36.39 -19.67 -3.02
CA TYR A 445 35.23 -19.70 -3.89
C TYR A 445 34.14 -18.89 -3.20
N TRP A 446 33.69 -17.83 -3.87
CA TRP A 446 32.57 -17.03 -3.39
C TRP A 446 31.38 -17.18 -4.35
N GLU A 447 30.35 -17.88 -3.90
CA GLU A 447 29.13 -18.10 -4.67
C GLU A 447 28.00 -17.26 -4.09
N ILE A 448 27.36 -16.46 -4.93
CA ILE A 448 26.24 -15.59 -4.59
C ILE A 448 25.06 -16.02 -5.45
N LYS A 449 24.13 -16.72 -4.83
CA LYS A 449 23.01 -17.37 -5.54
C LYS A 449 21.89 -16.41 -5.85
N LYS A 450 21.52 -15.60 -4.88
CA LYS A 450 20.47 -14.59 -4.98
C LYS A 450 20.74 -13.48 -3.97
N LEU A 451 20.17 -12.32 -4.21
CA LEU A 451 20.17 -11.26 -3.21
C LEU A 451 18.86 -10.48 -3.26
N ASN A 452 18.57 -9.81 -2.16
CA ASN A 452 17.42 -8.94 -2.00
C ASN A 452 17.84 -7.65 -1.28
N ILE A 453 17.40 -6.50 -1.76
CA ILE A 453 17.58 -5.21 -1.12
C ILE A 453 16.19 -4.69 -0.82
N THR A 454 15.90 -4.53 0.46
CA THR A 454 14.64 -3.96 0.92
C THR A 454 14.88 -2.66 1.64
N GLY A 455 13.90 -1.77 1.65
CA GLY A 455 14.05 -0.49 2.32
C GLY A 455 12.71 0.10 2.74
N THR A 456 12.78 0.93 3.74
CA THR A 456 11.64 1.48 4.45
C THR A 456 11.60 2.99 4.17
N LYS A 457 10.55 3.47 3.47
CA LYS A 457 10.49 4.85 2.93
C LYS A 457 10.24 5.92 3.97
N VAL A 458 10.82 7.11 3.83
CA VAL A 458 10.53 8.27 4.69
C VAL A 458 9.01 8.53 4.71
N PRO A 459 8.35 8.64 5.88
CA PRO A 459 6.92 8.93 5.95
C PRO A 459 6.59 10.28 5.31
N THR A 460 5.60 10.35 4.43
CA THR A 460 5.19 11.58 3.71
C THR A 460 4.11 12.39 4.45
N GLY A 461 3.78 12.03 5.70
CA GLY A 461 2.78 12.72 6.51
C GLY A 461 3.30 14.01 7.14
N ILE A 462 2.56 15.12 6.97
CA ILE A 462 2.84 16.45 7.56
C ILE A 462 2.94 16.41 9.10
N ASN A 463 2.41 15.39 9.77
CA ASN A 463 2.40 15.27 11.24
C ASN A 463 3.54 14.45 11.84
N THR A 464 4.52 14.01 11.06
CA THR A 464 5.69 13.30 11.61
C THR A 464 6.96 13.83 10.96
N PRO A 465 7.50 14.97 11.43
CA PRO A 465 8.95 15.09 11.43
C PRO A 465 9.45 13.94 12.30
N VAL A 466 9.88 12.85 11.66
CA VAL A 466 10.66 11.83 12.35
C VAL A 466 12.02 12.46 12.58
N ILE A 467 12.15 13.18 13.69
CA ILE A 467 13.44 13.37 14.32
C ILE A 467 13.76 12.01 14.94
N THR A 468 14.26 11.06 14.13
CA THR A 468 14.94 9.89 14.66
C THR A 468 16.23 10.39 15.28
N THR A 469 16.22 10.61 16.59
CA THR A 469 17.41 10.30 17.38
C THR A 469 17.48 8.78 17.42
N ASP A 470 18.00 8.14 16.36
CA ASP A 470 18.29 6.72 16.44
C ASP A 470 19.34 6.47 17.53
N ASN A 471 19.21 5.32 18.18
CA ASN A 471 19.88 4.99 19.43
C ASN A 471 21.38 4.65 19.27
N ARG A 472 22.22 5.57 18.75
CA ARG A 472 23.67 5.62 19.02
C ARG A 472 24.14 7.07 18.85
N GLY A 473 24.19 7.87 19.90
CA GLY A 473 24.54 9.30 19.84
C GLY A 473 25.93 9.67 19.29
N GLU A 474 26.66 8.75 18.66
CA GLU A 474 28.01 8.95 18.13
C GLU A 474 28.01 9.12 16.60
N ILE A 475 28.98 9.87 16.09
CA ILE A 475 29.25 10.03 14.66
C ILE A 475 30.34 9.02 14.30
N ASP A 476 30.08 8.12 13.35
CA ASP A 476 31.12 7.23 12.84
C ASP A 476 31.84 7.89 11.66
N PHE A 477 33.04 8.40 11.90
CA PHE A 477 33.85 9.07 10.89
C PHE A 477 34.46 8.13 9.85
N ASN A 478 34.27 6.81 9.97
CA ASN A 478 34.67 5.83 8.95
C ASN A 478 33.62 5.64 7.85
N LEU A 479 32.40 6.15 8.05
CA LEU A 479 31.32 6.11 7.07
C LEU A 479 31.20 7.46 6.36
N PRO A 480 30.61 7.55 5.15
CA PRO A 480 30.43 8.84 4.48
C PRO A 480 29.64 9.85 5.32
N TYR A 481 30.08 11.11 5.35
CA TYR A 481 29.40 12.20 6.04
C TYR A 481 29.63 13.53 5.33
N GLN A 482 28.69 14.45 5.49
CA GLN A 482 28.79 15.85 5.08
C GLN A 482 28.89 16.73 6.32
N ILE A 483 29.72 17.77 6.26
CA ILE A 483 29.88 18.75 7.35
C ILE A 483 29.21 20.04 6.91
N PHE A 484 28.44 20.66 7.80
CA PHE A 484 27.88 21.98 7.59
C PHE A 484 28.14 22.88 8.80
N THR A 485 28.27 24.18 8.55
CA THR A 485 28.15 25.19 9.59
C THR A 485 26.71 25.25 10.13
N ILE A 486 26.50 25.91 11.27
CA ILE A 486 25.16 26.09 11.84
C ILE A 486 24.20 26.90 10.96
N ASP A 487 24.72 27.74 10.08
CA ASP A 487 23.97 28.49 9.07
C ASP A 487 23.78 27.73 7.75
N GLY A 488 24.19 26.45 7.71
CA GLY A 488 23.90 25.53 6.61
C GLY A 488 24.90 25.54 5.45
N ARG A 489 26.09 26.14 5.62
CA ARG A 489 27.14 26.10 4.58
C ARG A 489 27.95 24.81 4.67
N GLN A 490 28.10 24.10 3.57
CA GLN A 490 28.88 22.86 3.51
C GLN A 490 30.38 23.14 3.71
N MET A 491 31.07 22.21 4.36
CA MET A 491 32.49 22.26 4.70
C MET A 491 33.18 20.93 4.39
N THR A 492 34.48 20.99 4.10
CA THR A 492 35.30 19.80 3.78
C THR A 492 36.07 19.25 4.99
N SER A 493 36.19 20.00 6.10
CA SER A 493 36.90 19.56 7.30
C SER A 493 36.41 20.28 8.57
N THR A 494 36.57 19.62 9.73
CA THR A 494 36.37 20.22 11.06
C THR A 494 37.68 20.73 11.70
N SER A 495 38.81 20.60 11.00
CA SER A 495 40.14 20.97 11.52
C SER A 495 40.25 22.49 11.76
N GLY A 496 40.71 22.87 12.96
CA GLY A 496 40.87 24.28 13.35
C GLY A 496 39.59 25.01 13.78
N MET A 497 38.43 24.34 13.75
CA MET A 497 37.17 24.93 14.21
C MET A 497 37.00 24.81 15.72
N LYS A 498 36.51 25.90 16.34
CA LYS A 498 35.97 25.91 17.70
C LYS A 498 34.48 26.26 17.62
N GLY A 499 33.61 25.44 18.18
CA GLY A 499 32.16 25.65 18.18
C GLY A 499 31.35 24.46 17.65
N VAL A 500 30.10 24.73 17.27
CA VAL A 500 29.13 23.72 16.80
C VAL A 500 29.21 23.60 15.29
N VAL A 501 29.30 22.36 14.78
CA VAL A 501 29.09 22.02 13.38
C VAL A 501 27.98 20.98 13.26
N ILE A 502 27.33 20.94 12.11
CA ILE A 502 26.32 19.96 11.76
C ILE A 502 26.97 18.85 10.95
N ILE A 503 26.78 17.61 11.34
CA ILE A 503 27.22 16.44 10.59
C ILE A 503 25.99 15.72 10.06
N LYS A 504 25.91 15.55 8.74
CA LYS A 504 24.88 14.76 8.07
C LYS A 504 25.48 13.44 7.61
N GLN A 505 24.93 12.33 8.08
CA GLN A 505 25.32 10.96 7.72
C GLN A 505 24.04 10.19 7.39
N GLY A 506 23.84 9.87 6.11
CA GLY A 506 22.53 9.46 5.59
C GLY A 506 21.45 10.54 5.83
N ASN A 507 20.32 10.13 6.43
CA ASN A 507 19.23 11.03 6.87
C ASN A 507 19.44 11.60 8.29
N ALA A 508 20.45 11.11 9.02
CA ALA A 508 20.72 11.59 10.37
C ALA A 508 21.49 12.91 10.32
N THR A 509 20.98 13.91 11.04
CA THR A 509 21.64 15.20 11.22
C THR A 509 22.03 15.37 12.68
N ARG A 510 23.33 15.52 12.97
CA ARG A 510 23.90 15.56 14.32
C ARG A 510 24.63 16.87 14.54
N LYS A 511 24.66 17.34 15.79
CA LYS A 511 25.49 18.48 16.21
C LYS A 511 26.78 17.94 16.82
N LEU A 512 27.93 18.36 16.30
CA LEU A 512 29.24 18.07 16.83
C LEU A 512 29.83 19.35 17.45
N ILE A 513 30.25 19.26 18.71
CA ILE A 513 30.90 20.37 19.41
C ILE A 513 32.41 20.11 19.39
N ARG A 514 33.19 21.04 18.85
CA ARG A 514 34.66 21.05 18.90
C ARG A 514 35.12 22.09 19.92
N TYR A 515 35.90 21.64 20.90
CA TYR A 515 36.49 22.46 21.97
C TYR A 515 37.86 23.04 21.56
#